data_AF-A0A7G5BU47-F1
#
_entry.id   AF-A0A7G5BU47-F1
#
_cell.length_a   1.000
_cell.length_b   1.000
_cell.length_c   1.000
_cell.angle_alpha   90.00
_cell.angle_beta   90.00
_cell.angle_gamma   90.00
#
_symmetry.space_group_name_H-M   'P 1'
#
loop_
_entity.id
_entity.type
_entity.pdbx_description
1 polymer ?
#
loop_
_entity_poly.entity_id
_entity_poly.type
_entity_poly.pdbx_seq_one_letter_code
_entity_poly.pdbx_strand_id
1 'polypeptide(L)' 'MDYRASMERNEIVSDLNAISRDLEQVAEELRRIKGVGAEYCAEQLIQISQKYNKVRQNLYRL' A
#
# COMPACT_ATOMS: atom_id res chain seq x y z
N MET A 1 -3.24 -10.82 24.53
CA MET A 1 -3.25 -11.21 23.11
C MET A 1 -2.46 -12.49 22.95
N ASP A 2 -2.88 -13.37 22.05
CA ASP A 2 -2.10 -14.54 21.65
C ASP A 2 -0.81 -14.06 20.95
N TYR A 3 0.35 -14.52 21.43
CA TYR A 3 1.65 -14.15 20.89
C TYR A 3 1.78 -14.48 19.39
N ARG A 4 1.20 -15.59 18.94
CA ARG A 4 1.20 -15.97 17.52
C ARG A 4 0.39 -14.98 16.69
N ALA A 5 -0.81 -14.65 17.15
CA ALA A 5 -1.66 -13.67 16.50
C ALA A 5 -0.99 -12.28 16.43
N SER A 6 -0.25 -11.87 17.47
CA SER A 6 0.50 -10.60 17.46
C SER A 6 1.67 -10.62 16.46
N MET A 7 2.38 -11.74 16.30
CA MET A 7 3.44 -11.86 15.30
C MET A 7 2.88 -11.82 13.87
N GLU A 8 1.84 -12.61 13.59
CA GLU A 8 1.18 -12.62 12.29
C GLU A 8 0.63 -11.23 11.93
N ARG A 9 0.01 -10.54 12.89
CA ARG A 9 -0.46 -9.16 12.69
C ARG A 9 0.68 -8.22 12.28
N ASN A 10 1.82 -8.32 12.94
CA ASN A 10 2.97 -7.46 12.67
C ASN A 10 3.61 -7.76 11.31
N GLU A 11 3.64 -9.03 10.90
CA GLU A 11 4.09 -9.45 9.57
C GLU A 11 3.17 -8.88 8.49
N ILE A 12 1.85 -9.07 8.62
CA ILE A 12 0.86 -8.50 7.69
C ILE A 12 0.99 -6.98 7.60
N VAL A 13 1.19 -6.30 8.73
CA VAL A 13 1.39 -4.84 8.77
C VAL A 13 2.67 -4.42 8.03
N SER A 14 3.74 -5.20 8.16
CA SER A 14 5.00 -4.98 7.44
C SER A 14 4.80 -5.11 5.93
N ASP A 15 4.14 -6.19 5.50
CA ASP A 15 3.87 -6.47 4.09
C ASP A 15 2.98 -5.40 3.47
N LEU A 16 1.90 -5.01 4.16
CA LEU A 16 1.04 -3.91 3.72
C LEU A 16 1.79 -2.58 3.59
N ASN A 17 2.77 -2.32 4.45
CA ASN A 17 3.61 -1.13 4.32
C ASN A 17 4.56 -1.23 3.12
N ALA A 18 5.17 -2.38 2.87
CA ALA A 18 6.02 -2.60 1.70
C ALA A 18 5.23 -2.42 0.40
N ILE A 19 4.10 -3.12 0.27
CA ILE A 19 3.21 -3.04 -0.90
C ILE A 19 2.75 -1.60 -1.15
N SER A 20 2.30 -0.87 -0.12
CA SER A 20 1.89 0.53 -0.30
C SER A 20 3.02 1.42 -0.85
N ARG A 21 4.26 1.22 -0.40
CA ARG A 21 5.41 2.00 -0.88
C ARG A 21 5.77 1.65 -2.31
N ASP A 22 5.74 0.37 -2.66
CA ASP A 22 6.02 -0.08 -4.03
C ASP A 22 4.99 0.49 -5.01
N LEU A 23 3.71 0.50 -4.63
CA LEU A 23 2.64 1.10 -5.45
C LEU A 23 2.84 2.61 -5.64
N GLU A 24 3.23 3.33 -4.58
CA GLU A 24 3.54 4.76 -4.65
C GLU A 24 4.76 5.05 -5.52
N GLN A 25 5.80 4.20 -5.44
CA GLN A 25 6.97 4.33 -6.29
C GLN A 25 6.63 4.11 -7.77
N VAL A 26 5.91 3.03 -8.10
CA VAL A 26 5.50 2.74 -9.48
C VAL A 26 4.58 3.84 -10.02
N ALA A 27 3.68 4.39 -9.19
CA ALA A 27 2.86 5.52 -9.59
C ALA A 27 3.70 6.76 -9.95
N GLU A 28 4.76 7.04 -9.18
CA GLU A 28 5.66 8.16 -9.45
C GLU A 28 6.52 7.93 -10.71
N GLU A 29 6.93 6.69 -10.96
CA GLU A 29 7.59 6.31 -12.21
C GLU A 29 6.66 6.49 -13.41
N LEU A 30 5.39 6.08 -13.30
CA LEU A 30 4.38 6.24 -14.34
C LEU A 30 4.08 7.71 -14.66
N ARG A 31 4.07 8.60 -13.66
CA ARG A 31 3.88 10.05 -13.87
C ARG A 31 4.94 10.70 -14.74
N ARG A 32 6.12 10.08 -14.88
CA ARG A 32 7.19 10.56 -15.78
C ARG A 32 6.92 10.20 -17.24
N ILE A 33 5.99 9.28 -17.50
CA ILE A 33 5.56 8.87 -18.84
C ILE A 33 4.38 9.73 -19.25
N LYS A 34 4.48 10.42 -20.40
CA LYS A 34 3.39 11.22 -20.94
C LYS A 34 2.32 10.32 -21.55
N GLY A 35 1.07 10.46 -21.11
CA GLY A 35 -0.09 9.84 -21.73
C GLY A 35 -1.22 9.57 -20.75
N VAL A 36 -2.45 9.74 -21.21
CA VAL A 36 -3.68 9.59 -20.41
C VAL A 36 -3.75 8.22 -19.72
N GLY A 37 -3.29 7.16 -20.37
CA GLY A 37 -3.24 5.82 -19.77
C GLY A 37 -2.24 5.69 -18.61
N ALA A 38 -1.06 6.32 -18.73
CA ALA A 38 -0.05 6.30 -17.66
C ALA A 38 -0.50 7.12 -16.45
N GLU A 39 -1.13 8.28 -16.69
CA GLU A 39 -1.72 9.12 -15.65
C GLU A 39 -2.85 8.38 -14.90
N TYR A 40 -3.76 7.74 -15.65
CA TYR A 40 -4.83 6.94 -15.06
C TYR A 40 -4.28 5.80 -14.19
N CYS A 41 -3.31 5.04 -14.70
CA CYS A 41 -2.68 3.96 -13.94
C CYS A 41 -1.98 4.49 -12.67
N ALA A 42 -1.27 5.60 -12.75
CA ALA A 42 -0.64 6.22 -11.60
C ALA A 42 -1.68 6.61 -10.53
N GLU A 43 -2.80 7.20 -10.92
CA GLU A 43 -3.89 7.52 -9.98
C GLU A 43 -4.49 6.26 -9.34
N GLN A 44 -4.72 5.20 -10.12
CA GLN A 44 -5.24 3.94 -9.59
C GLN A 44 -4.28 3.32 -8.56
N LEU A 45 -2.97 3.32 -8.84
CA LEU A 45 -1.96 2.81 -7.91
C LEU A 45 -1.94 3.58 -6.60
N ILE A 46 -2.04 4.92 -6.64
CA ILE A 46 -2.16 5.75 -5.44
C ILE A 46 -3.44 5.44 -4.65
N GLN A 47 -4.57 5.25 -5.33
CA GLN A 47 -5.82 4.88 -4.65
C GLN A 47 -5.72 3.51 -3.96
N ILE A 48 -5.03 2.55 -4.57
CA ILE A 48 -4.79 1.23 -3.99
C ILE A 48 -3.83 1.32 -2.80
N SER A 49 -2.74 2.09 -2.89
CA SER A 49 -1.81 2.30 -1.76
C SER A 49 -2.53 2.89 -0.54
N GLN A 50 -3.43 3.84 -0.77
CA GLN A 50 -4.25 4.44 0.29
C GLN A 50 -5.17 3.41 0.97
N LYS A 51 -5.76 2.48 0.21
CA LYS A 51 -6.59 1.39 0.76
C LYS A 51 -5.74 0.47 1.65
N TYR A 52 -4.55 0.06 1.20
CA TYR A 52 -3.66 -0.77 2.02
C TYR A 52 -3.17 -0.04 3.27
N ASN A 53 -2.85 1.26 3.17
CA ASN A 53 -2.52 2.09 4.32
C ASN A 53 -3.66 2.16 5.34
N LYS A 54 -4.92 2.26 4.88
CA LYS A 54 -6.11 2.23 5.75
C LYS A 54 -6.27 0.89 6.46
N VAL A 55 -6.12 -0.22 5.75
CA VAL A 55 -6.17 -1.58 6.35
C VAL A 55 -5.08 -1.74 7.40
N ARG A 56 -3.84 -1.31 7.08
CA ARG A 56 -2.71 -1.33 8.01
C ARG A 56 -3.00 -0.53 9.29
N GLN A 57 -3.56 0.68 9.16
CA GLN A 57 -3.93 1.50 10.31
C GLN A 57 -5.02 0.84 11.16
N ASN A 58 -5.97 0.14 10.54
CA ASN A 58 -6.98 -0.61 11.27
C ASN A 58 -6.37 -1.79 12.03
N LEU A 59 -5.44 -2.54 11.41
CA LEU A 59 -4.71 -3.63 12.08
C LEU A 59 -3.87 -3.16 13.25
N TYR A 60 -3.26 -1.98 13.18
CA TYR A 60 -2.53 -1.39 14.31
C TYR A 60 -3.42 -1.11 15.53
N ARG A 61 -4.71 -0.82 15.31
CA ARG A 61 -5.69 -0.49 16.35
C ARG A 61 -6.33 -1.73 16.99
N LEU A 62 -6.13 -2.91 16.40
CA LEU A 62 -6.57 -4.21 16.92
C LEU A 62 -5.51 -4.79 17.87
#